data_AF-A0A1E7F687-F1
#
_entry.id   AF-A0A1E7F687-F1
#
_cell.length_a   1.000
_cell.length_b   1.000
_cell.length_c   1.000
_cell.angle_alpha   90.00
_cell.angle_beta   90.00
_cell.angle_gamma   90.00
#
_symmetry.space_group_name_H-M   'P 1'
#
loop_
_entity.id
_entity.type
_entity.pdbx_description
1 polymer ?
#
loop_
_entity_poly.entity_id
_entity_poly.type
_entity_poly.pdbx_seq_one_letter_code
_entity_poly.pdbx_strand_id
1 'polypeptide(L)'
;MMKPDAESIVAAMKTAVKVTPSLKSRFNAVVEFRISEDGGNVVKERIDISKKKKNDDDAADLIVTINAPTSFMQGKLKIKGNMALAMKLALVLNATRKVLLDNKKKPLSKL
;
A
#
# COMPACT_ATOMS: atom_id res chain seq x y z
N MET A 1 3.88 -17.53 13.40
CA MET A 1 3.72 -16.13 12.94
C MET A 1 2.87 -16.13 11.67
N MET A 2 1.68 -15.52 11.67
CA MET A 2 0.92 -15.33 10.42
C MET A 2 1.56 -14.18 9.64
N LYS A 3 2.16 -14.51 8.49
CA LYS A 3 2.69 -13.51 7.55
C LYS A 3 1.48 -12.83 6.89
N PRO A 4 1.45 -11.50 6.73
CA PRO A 4 0.40 -10.88 5.95
C PRO A 4 0.48 -11.42 4.51
N ASP A 5 -0.66 -11.73 3.91
CA ASP A 5 -0.82 -12.07 2.49
C ASP A 5 -1.01 -10.80 1.64
N ALA A 6 -1.19 -10.95 0.32
CA ALA A 6 -1.38 -9.81 -0.56
C ALA A 6 -2.67 -9.01 -0.25
N GLU A 7 -3.76 -9.71 0.05
CA GLU A 7 -5.07 -9.10 0.30
C GLU A 7 -5.08 -8.27 1.59
N SER A 8 -4.51 -8.79 2.68
CA SER A 8 -4.39 -8.06 3.94
C SER A 8 -3.50 -6.82 3.82
N ILE A 9 -2.45 -6.86 2.98
CA ILE A 9 -1.64 -5.68 2.68
C ILE A 9 -2.47 -4.62 1.96
N VAL A 10 -3.22 -5.01 0.92
CA VAL A 10 -4.10 -4.10 0.17
C VAL A 10 -5.17 -3.49 1.08
N ALA A 11 -5.85 -4.31 1.88
CA ALA A 11 -6.86 -3.86 2.84
C ALA A 11 -6.28 -2.87 3.86
N ALA A 12 -5.06 -3.13 4.33
CA ALA A 12 -4.36 -2.23 5.24
C ALA A 12 -3.98 -0.91 4.56
N MET A 13 -3.59 -0.91 3.28
CA MET A 13 -3.30 0.32 2.54
C MET A 13 -4.55 1.18 2.38
N LYS A 14 -5.68 0.58 1.97
CA LYS A 14 -6.98 1.26 1.87
C LYS A 14 -7.40 1.86 3.21
N THR A 15 -7.26 1.07 4.28
CA THR A 15 -7.54 1.52 5.64
C THR A 15 -6.62 2.66 6.06
N ALA A 16 -5.31 2.57 5.82
CA ALA A 16 -4.34 3.59 6.17
C ALA A 16 -4.66 4.95 5.51
N VAL A 17 -5.03 4.94 4.22
CA VAL A 17 -5.48 6.13 3.49
C VAL A 17 -6.75 6.71 4.10
N LYS A 18 -7.70 5.86 4.50
CA LYS A 18 -8.97 6.27 5.13
C LYS A 18 -8.76 6.89 6.51
N VAL A 19 -7.97 6.25 7.37
CA VAL A 19 -7.79 6.68 8.77
C VAL A 19 -6.67 7.71 8.97
N THR A 20 -5.90 8.00 7.92
CA THR A 20 -4.85 9.03 7.94
C THR A 20 -5.06 10.06 6.83
N PRO A 21 -6.04 10.99 6.96
CA PRO A 21 -6.38 11.94 5.89
C PRO A 21 -5.22 12.84 5.44
N SER A 22 -4.26 13.11 6.32
CA SER A 22 -3.05 13.89 6.01
C SER A 22 -2.16 13.25 4.94
N LEU A 23 -2.31 11.94 4.66
CA LEU A 23 -1.62 11.30 3.54
C LEU A 23 -2.02 11.92 2.19
N LYS A 24 -3.31 12.27 2.02
CA LYS A 24 -3.78 12.88 0.77
C LYS A 24 -3.11 14.22 0.50
N SER A 25 -2.88 15.03 1.54
CA SER A 25 -2.24 16.32 1.37
C SER A 25 -0.73 16.24 1.21
N ARG A 26 -0.08 15.27 1.86
CA ARG A 26 1.38 15.12 1.90
C ARG A 26 1.95 14.31 0.73
N PHE A 27 1.19 13.34 0.21
CA PHE A 27 1.61 12.45 -0.86
C PHE A 27 0.99 12.85 -2.21
N ASN A 28 -0.34 13.02 -2.25
CA ASN A 28 -1.10 13.56 -3.38
C ASN A 28 -0.86 12.84 -4.74
N ALA A 29 -1.02 11.53 -4.77
CA ALA A 29 -0.74 10.73 -5.97
C ALA A 29 -1.53 9.42 -5.99
N VAL A 30 -1.63 8.80 -7.17
CA VAL A 30 -2.17 7.46 -7.38
C VAL A 30 -1.03 6.46 -7.48
N VAL A 31 -1.17 5.34 -6.79
CA VAL A 31 -0.17 4.26 -6.78
C VAL A 31 -0.82 2.96 -7.23
N GLU A 32 -0.18 2.26 -8.17
CA GLU A 32 -0.49 0.88 -8.47
C GLU A 32 0.45 -0.04 -7.69
N PHE A 33 -0.10 -0.88 -6.82
CA PHE A 33 0.61 -1.93 -6.11
C PHE A 33 0.49 -3.25 -6.87
N ARG A 34 1.63 -3.88 -7.14
CA ARG A 34 1.74 -5.22 -7.72
C ARG A 34 2.35 -6.14 -6.68
N ILE A 35 1.56 -7.00 -6.09
CA ILE A 35 1.99 -7.89 -5.01
C ILE A 35 2.03 -9.31 -5.56
N SER A 36 3.23 -9.87 -5.66
CA SER A 36 3.45 -11.26 -6.03
C SER A 36 3.49 -12.11 -4.77
N GLU A 37 2.69 -13.17 -4.73
CA GLU A 37 2.95 -14.29 -3.83
C GLU A 37 4.04 -15.18 -4.45
N ASP A 38 4.95 -15.73 -3.64
CA ASP A 38 6.14 -16.42 -4.12
C ASP A 38 5.78 -17.50 -5.17
N GLY A 39 6.22 -17.29 -6.42
CA GLY A 39 5.97 -18.21 -7.54
C GLY A 39 4.54 -18.23 -8.09
N GLY A 40 3.65 -17.33 -7.67
CA GLY A 40 2.23 -17.34 -7.98
C GLY A 40 1.68 -16.06 -8.63
N ASN A 41 0.35 -15.90 -8.49
CA ASN A 41 -0.42 -14.79 -9.06
C ASN A 41 0.03 -13.42 -8.55
N VAL A 42 -0.15 -12.40 -9.38
CA VAL A 42 0.12 -11.00 -9.03
C VAL A 42 -1.20 -10.28 -8.75
N VAL A 43 -1.39 -9.84 -7.51
CA VAL A 43 -2.48 -8.93 -7.15
C VAL A 43 -2.08 -7.53 -7.60
N LYS A 44 -2.88 -6.93 -8.49
CA LYS A 44 -2.73 -5.54 -8.92
C LYS A 44 -3.82 -4.70 -8.31
N GLU A 45 -3.45 -3.75 -7.47
CA GLU A 45 -4.40 -2.83 -6.84
C GLU A 45 -3.98 -1.38 -7.08
N ARG A 46 -4.93 -0.57 -7.55
CA ARG A 46 -4.76 0.88 -7.69
C ARG A 46 -5.33 1.58 -6.47
N ILE A 47 -4.51 2.41 -5.82
CA ILE A 47 -4.91 3.18 -4.64
C ILE A 47 -4.72 4.66 -4.91
N ASP A 48 -5.82 5.40 -4.88
CA ASP A 48 -5.81 6.86 -5.02
C ASP A 48 -5.59 7.54 -3.65
N ILE A 49 -4.44 8.21 -3.52
CA ILE A 49 -4.02 8.98 -2.34
C ILE A 49 -3.89 10.47 -2.70
N SER A 50 -4.70 10.93 -3.65
CA SER A 50 -4.78 12.32 -4.06
C SER A 50 -5.76 13.13 -3.20
N LYS A 51 -5.56 14.45 -3.16
CA LYS A 51 -6.51 15.41 -2.55
C LYS A 51 -7.84 15.43 -3.30
N LYS A 52 -7.78 15.30 -4.63
CA LYS A 52 -8.93 15.27 -5.54
C LYS A 52 -8.83 14.02 -6.37
N LYS A 53 -9.89 13.20 -6.37
CA LYS A 53 -9.93 11.92 -7.07
C LYS A 53 -9.43 12.10 -8.51
N LYS A 54 -8.43 11.32 -8.89
CA LYS A 54 -7.91 11.27 -10.27
C LYS A 54 -8.76 10.32 -11.11
N ASN A 55 -8.63 10.41 -12.43
CA ASN A 55 -9.34 9.49 -13.32
C ASN A 55 -8.78 8.06 -13.14
N ASP A 56 -9.67 7.08 -13.20
CA ASP A 56 -9.32 5.68 -13.04
C ASP A 56 -8.56 5.17 -14.28
N ASP A 57 -8.76 5.80 -15.45
CA ASP A 57 -8.08 5.50 -16.72
C ASP A 57 -6.66 6.10 -16.85
N ASP A 58 -6.30 7.08 -16.01
CA ASP A 58 -4.97 7.70 -16.07
C ASP A 58 -3.88 6.69 -15.68
N ALA A 59 -2.67 6.84 -16.19
CA ALA A 59 -1.53 6.07 -15.67
C ALA A 59 -1.29 6.40 -14.18
N ALA A 60 -0.90 5.40 -13.38
CA ALA A 60 -0.52 5.65 -11.99
C ALA A 60 0.79 6.47 -11.91
N ASP A 61 0.89 7.39 -10.96
CA ASP A 61 2.10 8.21 -10.76
C ASP A 61 3.30 7.37 -10.29
N LEU A 62 2.98 6.27 -9.59
CA LEU A 62 3.93 5.28 -9.11
C LEU A 62 3.40 3.87 -9.31
N ILE A 63 4.31 2.96 -9.67
CA ILE A 63 4.08 1.52 -9.66
C ILE A 63 5.04 0.91 -8.63
N VAL A 64 4.48 0.25 -7.61
CA VAL A 64 5.23 -0.40 -6.53
C VAL A 64 5.05 -1.90 -6.69
N THR A 65 6.15 -2.62 -6.87
CA THR A 65 6.16 -4.08 -6.98
C THR A 65 6.77 -4.72 -5.73
N ILE A 66 6.06 -5.70 -5.19
CA ILE A 66 6.37 -6.39 -3.94
C ILE A 66 6.54 -7.87 -4.27
N ASN A 67 7.76 -8.37 -4.19
CA ASN A 67 8.08 -9.77 -4.42
C ASN A 67 8.01 -10.49 -3.06
N ALA A 68 6.91 -11.20 -2.80
CA ALA A 68 6.50 -11.75 -1.51
C ALA A 68 5.92 -10.72 -0.53
N PRO A 69 4.76 -10.98 0.09
CA PRO A 69 4.21 -10.13 1.14
C PRO A 69 5.16 -9.84 2.32
N THR A 70 6.09 -10.74 2.62
CA THR A 70 7.15 -10.53 3.64
C THR A 70 8.11 -9.40 3.29
N SER A 71 8.38 -9.17 2.00
CA SER A 71 9.24 -8.09 1.52
C SER A 71 8.65 -6.71 1.78
N PHE A 72 7.32 -6.60 1.84
CA PHE A 72 6.65 -5.35 2.23
C PHE A 72 7.03 -4.93 3.65
N MET A 73 7.02 -5.89 4.58
CA MET A 73 7.41 -5.66 5.98
C MET A 73 8.88 -5.28 6.10
N GLN A 74 9.73 -5.87 5.25
CA GLN A 74 11.16 -5.57 5.19
C GLN A 74 11.47 -4.26 4.43
N GLY A 75 10.48 -3.64 3.77
CA GLY A 75 10.69 -2.45 2.93
C GLY A 75 11.41 -2.74 1.61
N LYS A 76 11.52 -4.01 1.21
CA LYS A 76 12.10 -4.43 -0.07
C LYS A 76 11.06 -4.29 -1.17
N LEU A 77 11.04 -3.12 -1.80
CA LEU A 77 10.07 -2.77 -2.84
C LEU A 77 10.81 -2.36 -4.11
N LYS A 78 10.29 -2.73 -5.28
CA LYS A 78 10.71 -2.14 -6.55
C LYS A 78 9.75 -1.00 -6.88
N ILE A 79 10.29 0.18 -7.19
CA ILE A 79 9.48 1.38 -7.47
C ILE A 79 9.78 1.84 -8.89
N LYS A 80 8.73 2.14 -9.67
CA LYS A 80 8.80 2.80 -10.98
C LYS A 80 7.91 4.03 -10.99
N GLY A 81 8.27 5.05 -11.78
CA GLY A 81 7.52 6.30 -11.93
C GLY A 81 8.25 7.50 -11.31
N ASN A 82 7.49 8.43 -10.74
CA ASN A 82 8.03 9.69 -10.22
C ASN A 82 8.88 9.51 -8.94
N MET A 83 10.19 9.69 -9.04
CA MET A 83 11.12 9.49 -7.92
C MET A 83 10.91 10.46 -6.74
N ALA A 84 10.42 11.69 -6.98
CA ALA A 84 10.11 12.61 -5.89
C ALA A 84 8.92 12.12 -5.04
N LEU A 85 7.97 11.44 -5.67
CA LEU A 85 6.89 10.75 -4.97
C LEU A 85 7.40 9.48 -4.29
N ALA A 86 8.34 8.76 -4.90
CA ALA A 86 8.95 7.56 -4.31
C ALA A 86 9.61 7.87 -2.95
N MET A 87 10.29 9.01 -2.82
CA MET A 87 10.85 9.47 -1.54
C MET A 87 9.78 9.69 -0.45
N LYS A 88 8.56 10.09 -0.84
CA LYS A 88 7.43 10.31 0.07
C LYS A 88 6.64 9.03 0.35
N LEU A 89 6.86 7.96 -0.41
CA LEU A 89 6.15 6.68 -0.26
C LEU A 89 6.32 6.10 1.14
N ALA A 90 7.44 6.36 1.81
CA ALA A 90 7.69 5.96 3.20
C ALA A 90 6.55 6.39 4.16
N LEU A 91 5.92 7.55 3.93
CA LEU A 91 4.78 8.01 4.73
C LEU A 91 3.58 7.05 4.62
N VAL A 92 3.29 6.61 3.40
CA VAL A 92 2.20 5.66 3.11
C VAL A 92 2.53 4.29 3.68
N LEU A 93 3.75 3.80 3.45
CA LEU A 93 4.19 2.49 3.94
C LEU A 93 4.15 2.39 5.47
N ASN A 94 4.58 3.45 6.17
CA ASN A 94 4.56 3.49 7.63
C ASN A 94 3.13 3.50 8.18
N ALA A 95 2.22 4.24 7.55
CA ALA A 95 0.80 4.21 7.93
C ALA A 95 0.18 2.83 7.71
N THR A 96 0.46 2.18 6.59
CA THR A 96 0.02 0.80 6.30
C THR A 96 0.56 -0.20 7.33
N ARG A 97 1.85 -0.12 7.67
CA ARG A 97 2.47 -0.98 8.69
C ARG A 97 1.81 -0.81 10.04
N LYS A 98 1.48 0.43 10.43
CA LYS A 98 0.76 0.70 11.69
C LYS A 98 -0.59 -0.03 11.70
N VAL A 99 -1.38 0.07 10.64
CA VAL A 99 -2.66 -0.66 10.50
C VAL A 99 -2.46 -2.17 10.60
N LEU A 100 -1.46 -2.72 9.90
CA LEU A 100 -1.15 -4.16 9.97
C LEU A 100 -0.76 -4.62 11.38
N LEU A 101 -0.02 -3.79 12.13
CA LEU A 101 0.39 -4.09 13.49
C LEU A 101 -0.77 -3.97 14.50
N ASP A 102 -1.65 -2.98 14.30
CA ASP A 102 -2.83 -2.79 15.17
C ASP A 102 -3.85 -3.93 14.97
N ASN A 103 -4.04 -4.39 13.73
CA ASN A 103 -4.87 -5.56 13.41
C ASN A 103 -4.30 -6.88 14.00
N LYS A 104 -2.98 -6.98 14.24
CA LYS A 104 -2.39 -8.13 14.95
C LYS A 104 -2.70 -8.11 16.45
N LYS A 105 -2.95 -6.94 17.04
CA LYS A 105 -3.28 -6.79 18.48
C LYS A 105 -4.76 -7.02 18.78
N LYS A 106 -5.64 -6.86 17.79
CA LYS A 106 -7.08 -7.21 17.86
C LYS A 106 -7.43 -8.11 16.67
N PRO A 107 -7.32 -9.44 16.78
CA PRO A 107 -7.82 -10.32 15.73
C PRO A 107 -9.29 -9.99 15.47
N LEU A 108 -9.69 -9.98 14.21
CA LEU A 108 -11.01 -9.60 13.68
C LEU A 108 -12.09 -10.64 14.07
N SER A 109 -12.17 -11.01 15.35
CA SER A 109 -13.10 -12.01 15.87
C SER A 109 -14.29 -11.42 16.63
N LYS A 110 -14.53 -10.10 16.58
CA LYS A 110 -15.74 -9.47 17.12
C LYS A 110 -16.13 -8.21 16.34
N LEU A 111 -16.89 -8.38 15.27
CA LEU A 111 -18.00 -7.50 14.87
C LEU A 111 -19.14 -8.40 14.41
#